data_AF-A0A8C6X5K2-F1
#
_entry.id   AF-A0A8C6X5K2-F1
#
_cell.length_a   1.000
_cell.length_b   1.000
_cell.length_c   1.000
_cell.angle_alpha   90.00
_cell.angle_beta   90.00
_cell.angle_gamma   90.00
#
_symmetry.space_group_name_H-M   'P 1'
#
loop_
_entity.id
_entity.type
_entity.pdbx_description
1 polymer ?
#
loop_
_entity_poly.entity_id
_entity_poly.type
_entity_poly.pdbx_seq_one_letter_code
_entity_poly.pdbx_strand_id
1 'polypeptide(L)'
;MDLVILLLCLVATPVYVHSTVQLVESGPGTANPGRSFTLTCKVTGDSIKNVYWEWIRQATGKGLEWVGQIDWSSNNWRMYYASSLQSRTTLTADESRNEYYLTMRSLTAADSATYYCARRSQWEKAKEEV
;
A
#
# COMPACT_ATOMS: atom_id res chain seq x y z
N MET A 1 -34.89 -38.37 -13.73
CA MET A 1 -34.71 -36.98 -14.20
C MET A 1 -33.50 -36.39 -13.48
N ASP A 2 -32.34 -37.05 -13.55
CA ASP A 2 -31.30 -36.89 -12.50
C ASP A 2 -29.88 -36.64 -13.02
N LEU A 3 -29.63 -36.74 -14.34
CA LEU A 3 -28.33 -36.32 -14.91
C LEU A 3 -28.40 -34.90 -15.52
N VAL A 4 -29.56 -34.51 -16.03
CA VAL A 4 -29.76 -33.22 -16.70
C VAL A 4 -29.68 -32.05 -15.72
N ILE A 5 -30.16 -32.24 -14.48
CA ILE A 5 -30.10 -31.22 -13.42
C ILE A 5 -28.66 -31.01 -12.92
N LEU A 6 -27.88 -32.09 -12.78
CA LEU A 6 -26.46 -32.04 -12.41
C LEU A 6 -25.60 -31.31 -13.47
N LEU A 7 -25.90 -31.51 -14.76
CA LEU A 7 -25.26 -30.78 -15.86
C LEU A 7 -25.62 -29.29 -15.86
N LEU A 8 -26.85 -28.93 -15.49
CA LEU A 8 -27.30 -27.54 -15.39
C LEU A 8 -26.68 -26.78 -14.20
N CYS A 9 -26.36 -27.45 -13.09
CA CYS A 9 -25.69 -26.83 -11.95
C CYS A 9 -24.22 -26.47 -12.22
N LEU A 10 -23.53 -27.26 -13.05
CA LEU A 10 -22.11 -27.02 -13.39
C LEU A 10 -21.91 -25.81 -14.33
N VAL A 11 -22.94 -25.40 -15.05
CA VAL A 11 -22.92 -24.21 -15.94
C VAL A 11 -23.48 -22.95 -15.27
N ALA A 12 -23.96 -23.06 -14.02
CA ALA A 12 -24.67 -22.00 -13.32
C ALA A 12 -24.07 -21.64 -11.95
N THR A 13 -22.77 -21.85 -11.74
CA THR A 13 -22.07 -21.01 -10.77
C THR A 13 -21.78 -19.69 -11.46
N PRO A 14 -22.50 -18.59 -11.16
CA PRO A 14 -21.96 -17.29 -11.49
C PRO A 14 -20.58 -17.26 -10.84
N VAL A 15 -19.53 -17.20 -11.66
CA VAL A 15 -18.19 -16.91 -11.17
C VAL A 15 -18.32 -15.54 -10.55
N TYR A 16 -18.55 -15.52 -9.24
CA TYR A 16 -18.70 -14.30 -8.47
C TYR A 16 -17.29 -13.74 -8.39
N VAL A 17 -16.91 -12.96 -9.41
CA VAL A 17 -15.66 -12.23 -9.39
C VAL A 17 -15.85 -11.12 -8.38
N HIS A 18 -15.58 -11.42 -7.11
CA HIS A 18 -15.29 -10.38 -6.14
C HIS A 18 -14.01 -9.72 -6.64
N SER A 19 -14.11 -8.51 -7.19
CA SER A 19 -12.93 -7.69 -7.46
C SER A 19 -12.19 -7.51 -6.14
N THR A 20 -11.08 -8.24 -5.99
CA THR A 20 -10.24 -8.20 -4.79
C THR A 20 -9.30 -7.02 -4.96
N VAL A 21 -9.22 -6.15 -3.95
CA VAL A 21 -8.25 -5.05 -3.95
C VAL A 21 -6.86 -5.65 -3.71
N GLN A 22 -5.90 -5.34 -4.59
CA GLN A 22 -4.51 -5.76 -4.43
C GLN A 22 -3.57 -4.57 -4.42
N LEU A 23 -2.60 -4.61 -3.52
CA LEU A 23 -1.53 -3.64 -3.37
C LEU A 23 -0.23 -4.35 -3.73
N VAL A 24 0.59 -3.73 -4.58
CA VAL A 24 1.87 -4.29 -5.02
C VAL A 24 2.98 -3.26 -4.83
N GLU A 25 3.85 -3.52 -3.86
CA GLU A 25 5.06 -2.74 -3.61
C GLU A 25 6.17 -3.07 -4.61
N SER A 26 6.92 -2.05 -5.03
CA SER A 26 8.14 -2.22 -5.83
C SER A 26 9.15 -1.10 -5.56
N GLY A 27 10.43 -1.38 -5.81
CA GLY A 27 11.53 -0.44 -5.56
C GLY A 27 12.91 -1.03 -5.87
N PRO A 28 14.00 -0.30 -5.60
CA PRO A 28 15.35 -0.68 -6.01
C PRO A 28 15.94 -1.89 -5.25
N GLY A 29 15.26 -2.40 -4.22
CA GLY A 29 15.69 -3.57 -3.43
C GLY A 29 16.93 -3.35 -2.53
N THR A 30 17.91 -2.57 -2.98
CA THR A 30 19.09 -2.16 -2.22
C THR A 30 19.42 -0.70 -2.56
N ALA A 31 19.83 0.07 -1.56
CA ALA A 31 20.20 1.46 -1.73
C ALA A 31 21.44 1.80 -0.89
N ASN A 32 22.31 2.66 -1.43
CA ASN A 32 23.51 3.09 -0.74
C ASN A 32 23.20 4.15 0.34
N PRO A 33 23.92 4.15 1.47
CA PRO A 33 23.84 5.22 2.46
C PRO A 33 24.04 6.61 1.83
N GLY A 34 23.32 7.60 2.33
CA GLY A 34 23.33 8.99 1.85
C GLY A 34 22.60 9.22 0.52
N ARG A 35 22.19 8.16 -0.20
CA ARG A 35 21.36 8.27 -1.40
C ARG A 35 19.88 8.30 -1.05
N SER A 36 19.05 8.37 -2.07
CA SER A 36 17.60 8.31 -1.96
C SER A 36 17.09 7.04 -2.64
N PHE A 37 15.96 6.53 -2.18
CA PHE A 37 15.17 5.56 -2.93
C PHE A 37 13.74 6.08 -3.10
N THR A 38 13.05 5.56 -4.11
CA THR A 38 11.62 5.70 -4.27
C THR A 38 10.99 4.32 -4.33
N LEU A 39 9.99 4.09 -3.48
CA LEU A 39 9.11 2.93 -3.55
C LEU A 39 7.81 3.33 -4.23
N THR A 40 7.22 2.36 -4.93
CA THR A 40 5.92 2.47 -5.59
C THR A 40 4.98 1.49 -4.95
N CYS A 41 3.74 1.90 -4.68
CA CYS A 41 2.62 1.02 -4.40
C CYS A 41 1.60 1.16 -5.52
N LYS A 42 1.39 0.05 -6.25
CA LYS A 42 0.36 -0.03 -7.29
C LYS A 42 -0.91 -0.61 -6.70
N VAL A 43 -2.04 0.08 -6.90
CA VAL A 43 -3.35 -0.39 -6.46
C VAL A 43 -4.12 -0.95 -7.65
N THR A 44 -4.73 -2.11 -7.47
CA THR A 44 -5.65 -2.72 -8.44
C THR A 44 -6.94 -3.13 -7.75
N GLY A 45 -8.07 -3.08 -8.46
CA GLY A 45 -9.38 -3.39 -7.89
C GLY A 45 -10.00 -2.28 -7.01
N ASP A 46 -9.30 -1.17 -6.79
CA ASP A 46 -9.80 0.05 -6.13
C ASP A 46 -9.17 1.30 -6.76
N SER A 47 -9.73 2.48 -6.49
CA SER A 47 -9.12 3.76 -6.87
C SER A 47 -8.22 4.27 -5.76
N ILE A 48 -7.10 4.90 -6.12
CA ILE A 48 -6.30 5.62 -5.12
C ILE A 48 -6.99 6.89 -4.60
N LYS A 49 -8.02 7.40 -5.30
CA LYS A 49 -8.81 8.55 -4.85
C LYS A 49 -9.81 8.18 -3.77
N ASN A 50 -10.10 9.13 -2.88
CA ASN A 50 -11.08 9.01 -1.79
C ASN A 50 -10.81 7.84 -0.82
N VAL A 51 -9.57 7.37 -0.76
CA VAL A 51 -9.11 6.34 0.17
C VAL A 51 -7.86 6.86 0.89
N TYR A 52 -7.71 6.49 2.16
CA TYR A 52 -6.52 6.77 2.96
C TYR A 52 -5.51 5.64 2.78
N TRP A 53 -4.35 5.98 2.22
CA TRP A 53 -3.27 5.03 1.96
C TRP A 53 -2.08 5.33 2.86
N GLU A 54 -1.55 4.27 3.45
CA GLU A 54 -0.48 4.32 4.43
C GLU A 54 0.80 3.75 3.84
N TRP A 55 1.92 4.32 4.26
CA TRP A 55 3.24 3.67 4.21
C TRP A 55 3.66 3.30 5.63
N ILE A 56 4.06 2.05 5.79
CA ILE A 56 4.50 1.46 7.05
C ILE A 56 5.85 0.80 6.79
N ARG A 57 6.73 0.80 7.78
CA ARG A 57 8.00 0.06 7.71
C ARG A 57 8.18 -0.83 8.93
N GLN A 58 8.90 -1.92 8.74
CA GLN A 58 9.28 -2.85 9.80
C GLN A 58 10.76 -3.15 9.71
N ALA A 59 11.53 -2.61 10.66
CA ALA A 59 12.93 -2.98 10.79
C ALA A 59 13.05 -4.40 11.37
N THR A 60 14.12 -5.12 11.04
CA THR A 60 14.35 -6.48 11.55
C THR A 60 14.33 -6.49 13.09
N GLY A 61 13.46 -7.32 13.68
CA GLY A 61 13.30 -7.44 15.13
C GLY A 61 12.60 -6.24 15.80
N LYS A 62 11.94 -5.37 15.03
CA LYS A 62 11.14 -4.25 15.53
C LYS A 62 9.67 -4.40 15.12
N GLY A 63 8.80 -3.68 15.84
CA GLY A 63 7.38 -3.54 15.48
C GLY A 63 7.18 -2.71 14.22
N LEU A 64 5.92 -2.61 13.79
CA LEU A 64 5.52 -1.76 12.66
C LEU A 64 5.64 -0.28 13.06
N GLU A 65 6.31 0.50 12.22
CA GLU A 65 6.45 1.95 12.36
C GLU A 65 5.72 2.63 11.20
N TRP A 66 4.79 3.52 11.52
CA TRP A 66 4.10 4.33 10.53
C TRP A 66 5.06 5.37 9.92
N VAL A 67 5.06 5.50 8.60
CA VAL A 67 5.93 6.45 7.86
C VAL A 67 5.13 7.69 7.44
N GLY A 68 3.92 7.48 6.94
CA GLY A 68 3.05 8.56 6.48
C GLY A 68 1.79 8.07 5.78
N GLN A 69 0.87 9.00 5.55
CA GLN A 69 -0.39 8.79 4.86
C GLN A 69 -0.47 9.71 3.64
N ILE A 70 -1.08 9.24 2.56
CA ILE A 70 -1.54 10.05 1.44
C ILE A 70 -3.03 9.81 1.16
N ASP A 71 -3.78 10.89 0.96
CA ASP A 71 -5.20 10.83 0.61
C ASP A 71 -5.62 11.94 -0.34
N TRP A 72 -6.68 11.69 -1.10
CA TRP A 72 -7.29 12.68 -1.99
C TRP A 72 -8.52 13.29 -1.33
N SER A 73 -8.46 14.59 -1.03
CA SER A 73 -9.57 15.33 -0.44
C SER A 73 -9.66 16.74 -1.03
N SER A 74 -10.88 17.20 -1.30
CA SER A 74 -11.15 18.56 -1.78
C SER A 74 -10.37 18.90 -3.08
N ASN A 75 -10.28 17.93 -3.99
CA ASN A 75 -9.56 18.02 -5.26
C ASN A 75 -8.04 18.26 -5.12
N ASN A 76 -7.44 17.85 -4.00
CA ASN A 76 -6.00 17.90 -3.81
C ASN A 76 -5.48 16.69 -3.03
N TRP A 77 -4.20 16.36 -3.23
CA TRP A 77 -3.50 15.38 -2.41
C TRP A 77 -3.09 15.99 -1.08
N ARG A 78 -3.35 15.26 0.01
CA ARG A 78 -2.89 15.59 1.36
C ARG A 78 -1.89 14.54 1.79
N MET A 79 -0.82 15.00 2.46
CA MET A 79 0.24 14.13 2.94
C MET A 79 0.47 14.38 4.43
N TYR A 80 0.53 13.29 5.19
CA TYR A 80 0.85 13.29 6.60
C TYR A 80 2.09 12.44 6.81
N TYR A 81 2.95 12.82 7.75
CA TYR A 81 4.26 12.19 7.94
C TYR A 81 4.49 11.89 9.42
N ALA A 82 5.21 10.82 9.70
CA ALA A 82 5.76 10.60 11.03
C ALA A 82 6.79 11.69 11.34
N SER A 83 6.70 12.30 12.54
CA SER A 83 7.57 13.40 12.95
C SER A 83 9.07 13.05 12.87
N SER A 84 9.42 11.78 13.14
CA SER A 84 10.79 11.26 13.05
C SER A 84 11.35 11.19 11.63
N LEU A 85 10.50 11.16 10.61
CA LEU A 85 10.88 10.92 9.21
C LEU A 85 10.54 12.10 8.28
N GLN A 86 9.76 13.07 8.74
CA GLN A 86 9.22 14.16 7.94
C GLN A 86 10.27 14.95 7.15
N SER A 87 11.43 15.22 7.74
CA SER A 87 12.47 16.07 7.11
C SER A 87 13.08 15.48 5.83
N ARG A 88 12.90 14.18 5.60
CA ARG A 88 13.55 13.44 4.51
C ARG A 88 12.62 12.54 3.72
N THR A 89 11.32 12.61 4.02
CA THR A 89 10.28 11.81 3.37
C THR A 89 9.48 12.68 2.41
N THR A 90 9.11 12.13 1.26
CA THR A 90 8.19 12.76 0.33
C THR A 90 7.19 11.72 -0.16
N LEU A 91 5.90 12.03 -0.01
CA LEU A 91 4.80 11.21 -0.53
C LEU A 91 4.22 11.89 -1.77
N THR A 92 4.00 11.11 -2.83
CA THR A 92 3.36 11.58 -4.07
C THR A 92 2.40 10.52 -4.60
N ALA A 93 1.53 10.90 -5.54
CA ALA A 93 0.59 10.00 -6.18
C ALA A 93 0.44 10.33 -7.67
N ASP A 94 0.18 9.30 -8.47
CA ASP A 94 -0.16 9.38 -9.89
C ASP A 94 -1.47 8.63 -10.12
N GLU A 95 -2.55 9.40 -10.27
CA GLU A 95 -3.89 8.87 -10.53
C GLU A 95 -3.96 8.10 -11.86
N SER A 96 -3.25 8.56 -12.89
CA SER A 96 -3.32 7.93 -14.22
C SER A 96 -2.77 6.50 -14.20
N ARG A 97 -1.88 6.22 -13.25
CA ARG A 97 -1.27 4.91 -13.02
C ARG A 97 -1.91 4.15 -11.87
N ASN A 98 -2.80 4.79 -11.11
CA ASN A 98 -3.35 4.27 -9.86
C ASN A 98 -2.25 3.83 -8.88
N GLU A 99 -1.22 4.67 -8.76
CA GLU A 99 0.00 4.42 -7.98
C GLU A 99 0.26 5.56 -6.99
N TYR A 100 0.88 5.24 -5.87
CA TYR A 100 1.43 6.23 -4.95
C TYR A 100 2.82 5.83 -4.47
N TYR A 101 3.61 6.82 -4.07
CA TYR A 101 5.05 6.69 -3.95
C TYR A 101 5.58 7.19 -2.61
N LEU A 102 6.60 6.51 -2.10
CA LEU A 102 7.39 6.94 -0.96
C LEU A 102 8.82 7.21 -1.42
N THR A 103 9.24 8.47 -1.35
CA THR A 103 10.65 8.85 -1.56
C THR A 103 11.31 9.14 -0.22
N MET A 104 12.36 8.40 0.09
CA MET A 104 13.20 8.59 1.28
C MET A 104 14.56 9.13 0.84
N ARG A 105 15.01 10.22 1.45
CA ARG A 105 16.29 10.88 1.18
C ARG A 105 17.29 10.65 2.30
N SER A 106 18.58 10.81 1.98
CA SER A 106 19.68 10.73 2.96
C SER A 106 19.61 9.45 3.80
N LEU A 107 19.57 8.31 3.12
CA LEU A 107 19.38 7.01 3.75
C LEU A 107 20.50 6.65 4.73
N THR A 108 20.12 5.96 5.80
CA THR A 108 21.01 5.45 6.84
C THR A 108 20.75 3.96 7.05
N ALA A 109 21.63 3.28 7.79
CA ALA A 109 21.41 1.88 8.14
C ALA A 109 20.09 1.65 8.91
N ALA A 110 19.59 2.66 9.64
CA ALA A 110 18.31 2.60 10.34
C ALA A 110 17.09 2.55 9.42
N ASP A 111 17.27 2.78 8.12
CA ASP A 111 16.21 2.68 7.11
C ASP A 111 16.10 1.31 6.45
N SER A 112 17.00 0.39 6.82
CA SER A 112 16.89 -1.01 6.39
C SER A 112 15.68 -1.65 7.06
N ALA A 113 14.59 -1.76 6.30
CA ALA A 113 13.31 -2.28 6.76
C ALA A 113 12.55 -2.90 5.59
N THR A 114 11.58 -3.76 5.89
CA THR A 114 10.52 -4.08 4.95
C THR A 114 9.53 -2.94 4.94
N TYR A 115 9.15 -2.47 3.76
CA TYR A 115 8.17 -1.40 3.58
C TYR A 115 6.88 -1.97 3.03
N TYR A 116 5.78 -1.60 3.65
CA TYR A 116 4.44 -2.02 3.30
C TYR A 116 3.60 -0.82 2.93
N CYS A 117 2.77 -1.00 1.93
CA CYS A 117 1.71 -0.07 1.60
C CYS A 117 0.36 -0.68 2.02
N ALA A 118 -0.50 0.10 2.66
CA ALA A 118 -1.74 -0.42 3.23
C ALA A 118 -2.89 0.56 3.09
N ARG A 119 -4.11 0.03 3.02
CA ARG A 119 -5.32 0.84 3.27
C ARG A 119 -5.42 1.12 4.77
N ARG A 120 -5.74 2.36 5.15
CA ARG A 120 -5.83 2.77 6.57
C ARG A 120 -6.68 1.84 7.43
N SER A 121 -7.84 1.41 6.93
CA SER A 121 -8.72 0.50 7.67
C SER A 121 -8.09 -0.86 7.99
N GLN A 122 -7.14 -1.34 7.18
CA GLN A 122 -6.40 -2.57 7.45
C GLN A 122 -5.23 -2.31 8.40
N TRP A 123 -4.56 -1.17 8.25
CA TRP A 123 -3.52 -0.73 9.18
C TRP A 123 -4.02 -0.56 10.62
N GLU A 124 -5.19 0.07 10.79
CA GLU A 124 -5.80 0.26 12.12
C GLU A 124 -6.07 -1.09 12.81
N LYS A 125 -6.60 -2.08 12.09
CA LYS A 125 -6.82 -3.43 12.62
C LYS A 125 -5.51 -4.11 13.02
N ALA A 126 -4.49 -4.02 12.18
CA ALA A 126 -3.19 -4.62 12.47
C ALA A 126 -2.51 -4.05 13.73
N LYS A 127 -2.83 -2.81 14.11
CA LYS A 127 -2.34 -2.22 15.37
C LYS A 127 -3.04 -2.76 16.61
N GLU A 128 -4.29 -3.22 16.50
CA GLU A 128 -5.07 -3.73 17.63
C GLU A 128 -4.70 -5.18 17.99
N GLU A 129 -4.04 -5.90 17.07
CA GLU A 129 -3.63 -7.30 17.23
C GLU A 129 -2.22 -7.45 17.85
N VAL A 130 -1.52 -6.35 18.14
CA VAL A 130 -0.15 -6.29 18.70
C VAL A 130 -0.16 -5.62 20.07
#